data_AF-A0A0R3E5I3-F1
#
_entry.id   AF-A0A0R3E5I3-F1
#
_cell.length_a   1.000
_cell.length_b   1.000
_cell.length_c   1.000
_cell.angle_alpha   90.00
_cell.angle_beta   90.00
_cell.angle_gamma   90.00
#
_symmetry.space_group_name_H-M   'P 1'
#
loop_
_entity.id
_entity.type
_entity.pdbx_description
1 polymer ?
#
loop_
_entity_poly.entity_id
_entity_poly.type
_entity_poly.pdbx_seq_one_letter_code
_entity_poly.pdbx_strand_id
1 'polypeptide(L)'
;MGIPSIYDRVCQQALANRLEPIFEKVLDPSSFGYRKGRKTADALTKIWREIQAGNEWIVDAGLKDYFGSVDHDKLLTLVGSRWPTAEC
;
A
#
# COMPACT_ATOMS: atom_id res chain seq x y z
N MET A 1 -1.00 -16.28 7.19
CA MET A 1 -1.99 -15.80 6.20
C MET A 1 -2.88 -16.96 5.78
N GLY A 2 -4.19 -16.85 5.99
CA GLY A 2 -5.15 -17.86 5.52
C GLY A 2 -5.51 -17.67 4.06
N ILE A 3 -5.76 -18.77 3.34
CA ILE A 3 -6.26 -18.71 1.96
C ILE A 3 -7.78 -18.50 2.02
N PRO A 4 -8.34 -17.38 1.52
CA PRO A 4 -9.78 -17.14 1.57
C PRO A 4 -10.53 -18.10 0.64
N SER A 5 -11.84 -18.26 0.85
CA SER A 5 -12.68 -18.98 -0.12
C SER A 5 -12.68 -18.27 -1.49
N ILE A 6 -13.13 -18.95 -2.54
CA ILE A 6 -13.25 -18.30 -3.87
C ILE A 6 -14.18 -17.10 -3.79
N TYR A 7 -15.31 -17.24 -3.08
CA TYR A 7 -16.29 -16.16 -2.90
C TYR A 7 -15.65 -14.93 -2.24
N ASP A 8 -14.92 -15.14 -1.14
CA ASP A 8 -14.26 -14.05 -0.43
C ASP A 8 -13.23 -13.34 -1.30
N ARG A 9 -12.45 -14.09 -2.10
CA ARG A 9 -11.48 -13.49 -3.03
C ARG A 9 -12.16 -12.62 -4.09
N VAL A 10 -13.32 -13.03 -4.60
CA VAL A 10 -14.09 -12.23 -5.55
C VAL A 10 -14.54 -10.92 -4.91
N CYS A 11 -15.11 -10.98 -3.70
CA CYS A 11 -15.54 -9.79 -2.96
C CYS A 11 -14.36 -8.86 -2.63
N GLN A 12 -13.24 -9.41 -2.16
CA GLN A 12 -12.02 -8.65 -1.86
C GLN A 12 -11.45 -7.98 -3.11
N GLN A 13 -11.42 -8.68 -4.26
CA GLN A 13 -10.93 -8.11 -5.51
C GLN A 13 -11.86 -7.01 -6.03
N ALA A 14 -13.18 -7.17 -5.92
CA ALA A 14 -14.13 -6.13 -6.29
C ALA A 14 -13.93 -4.86 -5.45
N LEU A 15 -13.73 -5.02 -4.14
CA LEU A 15 -13.39 -3.91 -3.25
C LEU A 15 -12.06 -3.26 -3.62
N ALA A 16 -11.01 -4.05 -3.86
CA ALA A 16 -9.69 -3.56 -4.27
C ALA A 16 -9.77 -2.74 -5.57
N ASN A 17 -10.49 -3.22 -6.58
CA ASN A 17 -10.68 -2.51 -7.84
C ASN A 17 -11.30 -1.11 -7.65
N ARG A 18 -12.19 -0.95 -6.66
CA ARG A 18 -12.81 0.35 -6.34
C ARG A 18 -11.90 1.26 -5.52
N LEU A 19 -11.14 0.68 -4.60
CA LEU A 19 -10.28 1.40 -3.67
C LEU A 19 -8.96 1.87 -4.28
N GLU A 20 -8.33 1.04 -5.12
CA GLU A 20 -7.06 1.36 -5.78
C GLU A 20 -7.04 2.77 -6.41
N PRO A 21 -7.99 3.19 -7.28
CA PRO A 21 -7.94 4.52 -7.90
C PRO A 21 -8.18 5.67 -6.91
N ILE A 22 -8.76 5.41 -5.74
CA ILE A 22 -8.92 6.42 -4.67
C ILE A 22 -7.58 6.62 -3.96
N PHE A 23 -6.93 5.52 -3.57
CA PHE A 23 -5.68 5.56 -2.81
C PHE A 23 -4.47 5.91 -3.68
N GLU A 24 -4.47 5.55 -4.95
CA GLU A 24 -3.36 5.87 -5.87
C GLU A 24 -3.11 7.39 -5.98
N LYS A 25 -4.14 8.21 -5.76
CA LYS A 25 -4.03 9.68 -5.75
C LYS A 25 -3.31 10.26 -4.53
N VAL A 26 -3.14 9.47 -3.46
CA VAL A 26 -2.54 9.93 -2.19
C VAL A 26 -1.34 9.13 -1.73
N LEU A 27 -1.11 7.96 -2.30
CA LEU A 27 0.07 7.16 -1.98
C LEU A 27 1.33 7.91 -2.41
N ASP A 28 2.32 7.93 -1.51
CA ASP A 28 3.59 8.59 -1.75
C ASP A 28 4.26 8.06 -3.05
N PRO A 29 4.89 8.92 -3.87
CA PRO A 29 5.61 8.48 -5.06
C PRO A 29 6.73 7.46 -4.78
N SER A 30 7.23 7.41 -3.54
CA SER A 30 8.25 6.48 -3.04
C SER A 30 7.65 5.20 -2.44
N SER A 31 6.33 5.01 -2.53
CA SER A 31 5.69 3.73 -2.22
C SER A 31 5.62 2.87 -3.48
N PHE A 32 6.23 1.69 -3.46
CA PHE A 32 6.38 0.84 -4.65
C PHE A 32 5.65 -0.51 -4.57
N GLY A 33 5.47 -1.05 -3.36
CA GLY A 33 4.88 -2.37 -3.15
C GLY A 33 3.37 -2.38 -3.40
N TYR A 34 2.86 -3.51 -3.93
CA TYR A 34 1.42 -3.76 -4.12
C TYR A 34 0.67 -2.71 -4.94
N ARG A 35 1.36 -1.98 -5.83
CA ARG A 35 0.77 -0.94 -6.69
C ARG A 35 0.82 -1.34 -8.16
N LYS A 36 -0.28 -1.12 -8.87
CA LYS A 36 -0.33 -1.32 -10.33
C LYS A 36 0.64 -0.37 -11.02
N GLY A 37 1.41 -0.87 -11.98
CA GLY A 37 2.37 -0.07 -12.75
C GLY A 37 3.64 0.33 -11.99
N ARG A 38 3.85 -0.15 -10.76
CA ARG A 38 5.09 0.00 -9.99
C ARG A 38 5.75 -1.36 -9.80
N LYS A 39 7.08 -1.39 -9.80
CA LYS A 39 7.87 -2.61 -9.60
C LYS A 39 9.05 -2.35 -8.67
N THR A 40 9.60 -3.42 -8.10
CA THR A 40 10.78 -3.37 -7.21
C THR A 40 11.97 -2.67 -7.85
N ALA A 41 12.16 -2.81 -9.17
CA ALA A 41 13.22 -2.12 -9.90
C ALA A 41 13.10 -0.58 -9.85
N ASP A 42 11.88 -0.04 -9.72
CA ASP A 42 11.67 1.41 -9.59
C ASP A 42 12.18 1.90 -8.23
N ALA A 43 11.97 1.11 -7.17
CA ALA A 43 12.50 1.38 -5.83
C ALA A 43 14.03 1.39 -5.82
N LEU A 44 14.66 0.38 -6.44
CA LEU A 44 16.12 0.30 -6.58
C LEU A 44 16.68 1.49 -7.36
N THR A 45 16.00 1.90 -8.44
CA THR A 45 16.39 3.08 -9.21
C THR A 45 16.33 4.35 -8.37
N LYS A 46 15.30 4.51 -7.53
CA LYS A 46 15.20 5.64 -6.60
C LYS A 46 16.35 5.63 -5.59
N ILE A 47 16.60 4.49 -4.93
CA ILE A 47 17.71 4.34 -3.96
C ILE A 47 19.05 4.70 -4.62
N TRP A 48 19.30 4.20 -5.82
CA TRP A 48 20.53 4.51 -6.55
C TRP A 48 20.70 6.01 -6.79
N ARG A 49 19.63 6.71 -7.17
CA ARG A 49 19.67 8.17 -7.36
C ARG A 49 19.98 8.92 -6.07
N GLU A 50 19.43 8.50 -4.93
CA GLU A 50 19.72 9.11 -3.63
C GLU A 50 21.20 8.94 -3.25
N ILE A 51 21.76 7.74 -3.45
CA ILE A 51 23.19 7.48 -3.21
C ILE A 51 24.05 8.37 -4.10
N GLN A 52 23.73 8.50 -5.39
CA GLN A 52 24.47 9.37 -6.31
C GLN A 52 24.34 10.86 -5.97
N ALA A 53 23.30 11.26 -5.23
CA ALA A 53 23.12 12.62 -4.73
C ALA A 53 23.91 12.89 -3.43
N GLY A 54 24.64 11.91 -2.89
CA GLY A 54 25.44 12.01 -1.67
C GLY A 54 24.73 11.52 -0.40
N ASN A 55 23.54 10.92 -0.52
CA ASN A 55 22.84 10.31 0.62
C ASN A 55 23.38 8.89 0.86
N GLU A 56 24.47 8.78 1.62
CA GLU A 56 25.22 7.53 1.79
C GLU A 56 24.76 6.68 2.99
N TRP A 57 23.93 7.24 3.87
CA TRP A 57 23.44 6.54 5.06
C TRP A 57 22.05 5.96 4.81
N ILE A 58 21.91 4.65 5.03
CA ILE A 58 20.65 3.92 4.87
C ILE A 58 20.13 3.51 6.26
N VAL A 59 18.90 3.90 6.56
CA VAL A 59 18.16 3.39 7.72
C VAL A 59 17.25 2.27 7.21
N ASP A 60 17.61 1.04 7.56
CA ASP A 60 16.77 -0.13 7.26
C ASP A 60 15.75 -0.33 8.41
N ALA A 61 14.47 -0.36 8.05
CA ALA A 61 13.37 -0.49 8.99
C ALA A 61 12.32 -1.44 8.42
N GLY A 62 11.91 -2.41 9.25
CA GLY A 62 10.89 -3.40 8.91
C GLY A 62 9.91 -3.61 10.04
N LEU A 63 8.68 -3.99 9.69
CA LEU A 63 7.65 -4.40 10.65
C LEU A 63 7.67 -5.93 10.78
N LYS A 64 7.70 -6.43 12.03
CA LYS A 64 7.79 -7.87 12.31
C LYS A 64 6.56 -8.67 11.85
N ASP A 65 5.36 -8.16 12.15
CA ASP A 65 4.10 -8.82 11.80
C ASP A 65 3.00 -7.79 11.57
N TYR A 66 3.03 -7.10 10.43
CA TYR A 66 2.03 -6.08 10.16
C TYR A 66 0.60 -6.67 10.14
N PHE A 67 0.38 -7.77 9.41
CA PHE A 67 -0.96 -8.31 9.22
C PHE A 67 -1.55 -9.00 10.45
N GLY A 68 -0.73 -9.53 11.36
CA GLY A 68 -1.21 -10.10 12.62
C GLY A 68 -1.35 -9.10 13.77
N SER A 69 -0.74 -7.90 13.68
CA SER A 69 -0.74 -6.91 14.76
C SER A 69 -1.36 -5.55 14.43
N VAL A 70 -1.90 -5.37 13.21
CA VAL A 70 -2.51 -4.10 12.80
C VAL A 70 -3.72 -3.75 13.67
N ASP A 71 -3.78 -2.51 14.13
CA ASP A 71 -4.95 -1.95 14.82
C ASP A 71 -6.10 -1.77 13.81
N HIS A 72 -7.13 -2.60 13.95
CA HIS A 72 -8.26 -2.64 13.03
C HIS A 72 -9.12 -1.37 13.09
N ASP A 73 -9.34 -0.79 14.26
CA ASP A 73 -10.17 0.41 14.42
C ASP A 73 -9.49 1.61 13.78
N LYS A 74 -8.18 1.75 14.01
CA LYS A 74 -7.37 2.77 13.36
C LYS A 74 -7.33 2.58 11.84
N LEU A 75 -7.13 1.36 11.36
CA LEU A 75 -7.11 1.05 9.94
C LEU A 75 -8.44 1.43 9.28
N LEU A 76 -9.57 1.01 9.85
CA LEU A 76 -10.90 1.30 9.31
C LEU A 76 -11.23 2.79 9.35
N THR A 77 -10.80 3.51 10.39
CA THR A 77 -10.94 4.98 10.47
C THR A 77 -10.19 5.66 9.33
N LEU A 78 -8.94 5.26 9.07
CA LEU A 78 -8.14 5.82 7.98
C LEU A 78 -8.74 5.51 6.61
N VAL A 79 -9.20 4.27 6.40
CA VAL A 79 -9.87 3.88 5.16
C VAL A 79 -11.17 4.65 4.96
N GLY A 80 -12.00 4.75 5.99
CA GLY A 80 -13.27 5.48 5.98
C GLY A 80 -13.10 6.97 5.68
N SER A 81 -12.08 7.62 6.24
CA SER A 81 -11.79 9.03 5.97
C SER A 81 -11.53 9.34 4.49
N ARG A 82 -11.10 8.34 3.73
CA ARG A 82 -10.80 8.47 2.30
C ARG A 82 -11.88 7.90 1.39
N TRP A 83 -12.83 7.16 1.97
CA TRP A 83 -13.97 6.63 1.25
C TRP A 83 -14.81 7.80 0.73
N PRO A 84 -15.14 7.85 -0.57
CA PRO A 84 -16.08 8.85 -1.05
C PRO A 84 -17.42 8.58 -0.37
N THR A 85 -17.82 9.46 0.57
CA THR A 85 -19.19 9.52 1.04
C THR A 85 -20.06 9.64 -0.20
N ALA A 86 -20.89 8.63 -0.42
CA ALA A 86 -21.67 8.53 -1.63
C ALA A 86 -22.54 9.79 -1.77
N GLU A 87 -22.48 10.41 -2.95
CA GLU A 87 -23.70 10.72 -3.68
C GLU A 87 -24.48 9.39 -3.80
N CYS A 88 -25.28 9.10 -2.79
CA CYS A 88 -26.45 8.23 -2.89
C CYS A 88 -27.68 9.14 -2.99
#